data_AF-A0A0C9ULR6-F1
#
_entry.id   AF-A0A0C9ULR6-F1
#
_cell.length_a   1.000
_cell.length_b   1.000
_cell.length_c   1.000
_cell.angle_alpha   90.00
_cell.angle_beta   90.00
_cell.angle_gamma   90.00
#
_symmetry.space_group_name_H-M   'P 1'
#
loop_
_entity.id
_entity.type
_entity.pdbx_description
1 polymer ?
#
loop_
_entity_poly.entity_id
_entity_poly.type
_entity_poly.pdbx_seq_one_letter_code
_entity_poly.pdbx_strand_id
1 'polypeptide(L)'
;ESYRRTILLYSSVPITTLLTIIVFILLQRFLWPAHGAATSRGTYIVLAFLGAAIWTVSFALRIPLYLLSTYVSKAMPISAPFISTSFQVFSEEILRLVAIILAQIHVQKHVTTEDRAFSYVWILALGWAAAEVAVSITQGYAQLALYRDVAHFDPDSAPADYSQYVWTMEEQPTLPVPGLPRYQLETEADRVFFNAFDQLLRARARVELEALYGTPVTKIPVFVSCLLRIDSILFSLALFLIISSSYLTYLSRPFANEHPIEAVQSTIPTFVVVFLVHTILGFGWTPDILPRVGLHAASYVSCIVALGAFFVGLAMWGAI
;
A
#
# COMPACT_ATOMS: atom_id res chain seq x y z
N GLU A 1 16.35 -4.56 -25.49
CA GLU A 1 16.77 -3.29 -24.84
C GLU A 1 15.68 -2.60 -24.02
N SER A 2 14.39 -2.80 -24.34
CA SER A 2 13.25 -2.16 -23.66
C SER A 2 13.20 -2.38 -22.12
N TYR A 3 13.40 -3.63 -21.65
CA TYR A 3 13.32 -3.97 -20.21
C TYR A 3 14.26 -3.18 -19.30
N ARG A 4 15.54 -3.09 -19.71
CA ARG A 4 16.58 -2.43 -18.91
C ARG A 4 16.27 -0.95 -18.77
N ARG A 5 15.75 -0.33 -19.83
CA ARG A 5 15.26 1.06 -19.80
C ARG A 5 14.06 1.21 -18.86
N THR A 6 13.09 0.29 -18.89
CA THR A 6 11.93 0.34 -17.98
C THR A 6 12.32 0.20 -16.52
N ILE A 7 13.25 -0.69 -16.18
CA ILE A 7 13.80 -0.80 -14.80
C ILE A 7 14.52 0.49 -14.39
N LEU A 8 15.36 1.03 -15.27
CA LEU A 8 16.09 2.27 -14.98
C LEU A 8 15.13 3.42 -14.74
N LEU A 9 14.05 3.53 -15.52
CA LEU A 9 13.00 4.50 -15.29
C LEU A 9 12.29 4.23 -13.97
N TYR A 10 11.90 2.98 -13.68
CA TYR A 10 11.21 2.63 -12.43
C TYR A 10 12.08 2.85 -11.17
N SER A 11 13.41 2.90 -11.32
CA SER A 11 14.33 3.28 -10.24
C SER A 11 14.10 4.71 -9.74
N SER A 12 13.36 5.56 -10.48
CA SER A 12 12.93 6.86 -9.98
C SER A 12 11.91 6.76 -8.84
N VAL A 13 11.07 5.71 -8.80
CA VAL A 13 10.00 5.54 -7.80
C VAL A 13 10.52 5.51 -6.35
N PRO A 14 11.53 4.70 -5.99
CA PRO A 14 12.08 4.75 -4.62
C PRO A 14 12.75 6.09 -4.32
N ILE A 15 13.36 6.76 -5.31
CA ILE A 15 14.00 8.06 -5.13
C ILE A 15 12.95 9.14 -4.84
N THR A 16 11.88 9.21 -5.62
CA THR A 16 10.78 10.18 -5.39
C THR A 16 10.09 9.92 -4.06
N THR A 17 9.94 8.66 -3.68
CA THR A 17 9.39 8.26 -2.38
C THR A 17 10.27 8.75 -1.23
N LEU A 18 11.58 8.48 -1.29
CA LEU A 18 12.52 8.90 -0.25
C LEU A 18 12.53 10.43 -0.13
N LEU A 19 12.56 11.13 -1.27
CA LEU A 19 12.48 12.58 -1.31
C LEU A 19 11.18 13.08 -0.66
N THR A 20 10.05 12.44 -0.93
CA THR A 20 8.74 12.79 -0.35
C THR A 20 8.75 12.64 1.16
N ILE A 21 9.26 11.52 1.69
CA ILE A 21 9.39 11.31 3.15
C ILE A 21 10.30 12.39 3.76
N ILE A 22 11.45 12.68 3.14
CA ILE A 22 12.35 13.75 3.60
C ILE A 22 11.61 15.09 3.62
N VAL A 23 10.87 15.42 2.57
CA VAL A 23 10.08 16.66 2.50
C VAL A 23 9.09 16.72 3.65
N PHE A 24 8.33 15.67 3.96
CA PHE A 24 7.40 15.69 5.09
C PHE A 24 8.09 15.79 6.46
N ILE A 25 9.28 15.21 6.63
CA ILE A 25 10.08 15.38 7.85
C ILE A 25 10.56 16.83 7.99
N LEU A 26 11.04 17.43 6.90
CA LEU A 26 11.47 18.83 6.89
C LEU A 26 10.29 19.78 7.06
N LEU A 27 9.15 19.49 6.44
CA LEU A 27 7.92 20.28 6.53
C LEU A 27 7.49 20.42 7.99
N GLN A 28 7.39 19.29 8.71
CA GLN A 28 7.10 19.30 10.14
C GLN A 28 8.11 20.14 10.92
N ARG A 29 9.41 19.94 10.66
CA ARG A 29 10.47 20.61 11.41
C ARG A 29 10.53 22.12 11.20
N PHE A 30 10.22 22.60 10.00
CA PHE A 30 10.35 24.03 9.66
C PHE A 30 9.05 24.82 9.82
N LEU A 31 7.89 24.25 9.47
CA LEU A 31 6.62 24.98 9.58
C LEU A 31 6.04 24.91 10.99
N TRP A 32 6.18 23.78 11.68
CA TRP A 32 5.58 23.56 13.00
C TRP A 32 6.63 23.08 14.00
N PRO A 33 7.58 23.95 14.39
CA PRO A 33 8.58 23.61 15.38
C PRO A 33 7.90 23.32 16.72
N ALA A 34 8.20 22.15 17.30
CA ALA A 34 7.67 21.76 18.60
C ALA A 34 8.31 22.61 19.72
N HIS A 35 7.50 23.20 20.59
CA HIS A 35 7.99 24.02 21.69
C HIS A 35 8.18 23.22 22.99
N GLY A 36 9.27 23.48 23.73
CA GLY A 36 9.55 22.96 25.08
C GLY A 36 10.88 22.18 25.25
N ALA A 37 11.10 21.58 26.44
CA ALA A 37 12.28 20.77 26.79
C ALA A 37 12.69 19.72 25.73
N ALA A 38 13.98 19.56 25.46
CA ALA A 38 14.47 18.65 24.41
C ALA A 38 13.95 17.21 24.57
N THR A 39 13.24 16.69 23.56
CA THR A 39 12.87 15.27 23.47
C THR A 39 14.07 14.45 23.00
N SER A 40 14.25 13.25 23.55
CA SER A 40 15.26 12.30 23.08
C SER A 40 14.98 11.88 21.64
N ARG A 41 16.01 11.88 20.79
CA ARG A 41 15.92 11.34 19.41
C ARG A 41 15.41 9.89 19.39
N GLY A 42 15.66 9.13 20.46
CA GLY A 42 15.19 7.75 20.61
C GLY A 42 13.66 7.63 20.58
N THR A 43 12.93 8.60 21.13
CA THR A 43 11.45 8.58 21.14
C THR A 43 10.89 8.63 19.73
N TYR A 44 11.41 9.51 18.87
CA TYR A 44 10.98 9.60 17.47
C TYR A 44 11.26 8.31 16.69
N ILE A 45 12.43 7.69 16.92
CA ILE A 45 12.78 6.42 16.29
C ILE A 45 11.81 5.31 16.73
N VAL A 46 11.53 5.21 18.03
CA VAL A 46 10.58 4.22 18.56
C VAL A 46 9.18 4.41 17.97
N LEU A 47 8.70 5.66 17.86
CA LEU A 47 7.39 5.95 17.25
C LEU A 47 7.33 5.57 15.77
N ALA A 48 8.39 5.86 15.00
CA ALA A 48 8.46 5.45 13.60
C ALA A 48 8.42 3.91 13.46
N PHE A 49 9.19 3.19 14.28
CA PHE A 49 9.16 1.73 14.28
C PHE A 49 7.84 1.16 14.80
N LEU A 50 7.17 1.80 15.75
CA LEU A 50 5.85 1.40 16.21
C LEU A 50 4.83 1.49 15.08
N GLY A 51 4.83 2.60 14.33
CA GLY A 51 3.96 2.78 13.15
C GLY A 51 4.21 1.70 12.10
N ALA A 52 5.48 1.43 11.78
CA ALA A 52 5.87 0.37 10.86
C ALA A 52 5.44 -1.03 11.36
N ALA A 53 5.65 -1.33 12.65
CA ALA A 53 5.30 -2.62 13.23
C ALA A 53 3.79 -2.88 13.17
N ILE A 54 2.96 -1.89 13.50
CA ILE A 54 1.51 -2.06 13.46
C ILE A 54 1.02 -2.17 11.99
N TRP A 55 1.64 -1.44 11.06
CA TRP A 55 1.38 -1.66 9.64
C TRP A 55 1.72 -3.09 9.20
N THR A 56 2.83 -3.69 9.68
CA THR A 56 3.15 -5.08 9.32
C THR A 56 2.11 -6.08 9.84
N VAL A 57 1.52 -5.83 11.02
CA VAL A 57 0.40 -6.63 11.53
C VAL A 57 -0.82 -6.49 10.61
N SER A 58 -1.14 -5.27 10.19
CA SER A 58 -2.21 -5.03 9.22
C SER A 58 -1.95 -5.77 7.90
N PHE A 59 -0.73 -5.69 7.38
CA PHE A 59 -0.33 -6.38 6.15
C PHE A 59 -0.49 -7.90 6.26
N ALA A 60 -0.09 -8.50 7.39
CA ALA A 60 -0.24 -9.92 7.64
C ALA A 60 -1.70 -10.38 7.70
N LEU A 61 -2.63 -9.50 8.10
CA LEU A 61 -4.06 -9.80 8.17
C LEU A 61 -4.76 -9.83 6.80
N ARG A 62 -4.14 -9.28 5.74
CA ARG A 62 -4.77 -9.20 4.40
C ARG A 62 -5.21 -10.56 3.86
N ILE A 63 -4.35 -11.58 3.94
CA ILE A 63 -4.67 -12.93 3.45
C ILE A 63 -5.78 -13.59 4.29
N PRO A 64 -5.68 -13.66 5.63
CA PRO A 64 -6.77 -14.16 6.47
C PRO A 64 -8.12 -13.47 6.21
N LEU A 65 -8.13 -12.14 6.07
CA LEU A 65 -9.34 -11.37 5.81
C LEU A 65 -9.92 -11.66 4.41
N TYR A 66 -9.08 -11.85 3.39
CA TYR A 66 -9.52 -12.26 2.06
C TYR A 66 -10.14 -13.67 2.04
N LEU A 67 -9.58 -14.60 2.80
CA LEU A 67 -10.16 -15.96 2.93
C LEU A 67 -11.52 -15.89 3.65
N LEU A 68 -11.61 -15.09 4.72
CA LEU A 68 -12.87 -14.87 5.42
C LEU A 68 -13.91 -14.23 4.51
N SER A 69 -13.55 -13.20 3.74
CA SER A 69 -14.48 -12.54 2.82
C SER A 69 -14.93 -13.47 1.69
N THR A 70 -14.07 -14.37 1.22
CA THR A 70 -14.44 -15.38 0.22
C THR A 70 -15.47 -16.36 0.79
N TYR A 71 -15.36 -16.73 2.06
CA TYR A 71 -16.37 -17.54 2.74
C TYR A 71 -17.70 -16.79 2.89
N VAL A 72 -17.67 -15.52 3.33
CA VAL A 72 -18.86 -14.68 3.48
C VAL A 72 -19.55 -14.41 2.13
N SER A 73 -18.78 -14.22 1.06
CA SER A 73 -19.30 -14.02 -0.30
C SER A 73 -20.05 -15.24 -0.84
N LYS A 74 -19.82 -16.45 -0.31
CA LYS A 74 -20.68 -17.61 -0.64
C LYS A 74 -22.09 -17.47 -0.07
N ALA A 75 -22.25 -16.72 1.02
CA ALA A 75 -23.53 -16.50 1.70
C ALA A 75 -24.26 -15.24 1.24
N MET A 76 -23.57 -14.29 0.60
CA MET A 76 -24.13 -13.00 0.17
C MET A 76 -23.91 -12.78 -1.33
N PRO A 77 -24.83 -12.11 -2.06
CA PRO A 77 -24.70 -11.86 -3.50
C PRO A 77 -23.67 -10.76 -3.85
N ILE A 78 -22.77 -10.40 -2.93
CA ILE A 78 -21.77 -9.34 -3.10
C ILE A 78 -20.44 -9.99 -3.47
N SER A 79 -19.70 -9.41 -4.44
CA SER A 79 -18.41 -9.96 -4.86
C SER A 79 -17.40 -9.94 -3.71
N ALA A 80 -16.62 -11.02 -3.59
CA ALA A 80 -15.63 -11.18 -2.53
C ALA A 80 -14.64 -10.00 -2.39
N PRO A 81 -14.18 -9.33 -3.47
CA PRO A 81 -13.31 -8.15 -3.37
C PRO A 81 -13.90 -6.98 -2.59
N PHE A 82 -15.20 -6.68 -2.72
CA PHE A 82 -15.83 -5.57 -1.98
C PHE A 82 -15.90 -5.86 -0.48
N ILE A 83 -16.25 -7.10 -0.11
CA ILE A 83 -16.30 -7.52 1.30
C ILE A 83 -14.88 -7.52 1.88
N SER A 84 -13.91 -8.07 1.13
CA SER A 84 -12.50 -8.10 1.54
C SER A 84 -11.96 -6.70 1.78
N THR A 85 -12.20 -5.78 0.84
CA THR A 85 -11.74 -4.39 0.92
C THR A 85 -12.33 -3.70 2.16
N SER A 86 -13.63 -3.87 2.40
CA SER A 86 -14.30 -3.30 3.59
C SER A 86 -13.68 -3.82 4.89
N PHE A 87 -13.47 -5.13 5.01
CA PHE A 87 -12.87 -5.73 6.21
C PHE A 87 -11.41 -5.33 6.40
N GLN A 88 -10.65 -5.24 5.32
CA GLN A 88 -9.27 -4.79 5.36
C GLN A 88 -9.18 -3.33 5.80
N VAL A 89 -9.96 -2.44 5.19
CA VAL A 89 -10.01 -1.02 5.56
C VAL A 89 -10.44 -0.86 7.01
N PHE A 90 -11.48 -1.56 7.44
CA PHE A 90 -11.92 -1.54 8.85
C PHE A 90 -10.79 -1.95 9.81
N SER A 91 -10.06 -3.01 9.47
CA SER A 91 -8.93 -3.49 10.27
C SER A 91 -7.77 -2.50 10.29
N GLU A 92 -7.46 -1.87 9.15
CA GLU A 92 -6.45 -0.82 9.02
C GLU A 92 -6.80 0.41 9.88
N GLU A 93 -8.05 0.88 9.86
CA GLU A 93 -8.50 2.00 10.69
C GLU A 93 -8.45 1.68 12.19
N ILE A 94 -8.87 0.47 12.59
CA ILE A 94 -8.77 0.04 14.00
C ILE A 94 -7.32 0.03 14.44
N LEU A 95 -6.44 -0.56 13.64
CA LEU A 95 -5.02 -0.64 13.95
C LEU A 95 -4.37 0.75 13.99
N ARG A 96 -4.84 1.69 13.19
CA ARG A 96 -4.41 3.10 13.27
C ARG A 96 -4.79 3.73 14.60
N LEU A 97 -6.03 3.52 15.08
CA LEU A 97 -6.44 3.97 16.41
C LEU A 97 -5.62 3.28 17.52
N VAL A 98 -5.40 1.97 17.41
CA VAL A 98 -4.56 1.21 18.35
C VAL A 98 -3.12 1.75 18.36
N ALA A 99 -2.56 2.14 17.22
CA ALA A 99 -1.23 2.74 17.16
C ALA A 99 -1.14 4.05 17.95
N ILE A 100 -2.17 4.90 17.84
CA ILE A 100 -2.24 6.15 18.60
C ILE A 100 -2.34 5.87 20.11
N ILE A 101 -3.17 4.89 20.51
CA ILE A 101 -3.31 4.49 21.91
C ILE A 101 -1.99 3.92 22.46
N LEU A 102 -1.35 3.02 21.73
CA LEU A 102 -0.07 2.41 22.14
C LEU A 102 1.08 3.42 22.19
N ALA A 103 1.05 4.46 21.37
CA ALA A 103 2.03 5.53 21.40
C ALA A 103 1.95 6.39 22.68
N GLN A 104 0.84 6.31 23.45
CA GLN A 104 0.65 7.00 24.73
C GLN A 104 0.97 8.51 24.63
N ILE A 105 0.47 9.13 23.56
CA ILE A 105 0.73 10.54 23.26
C ILE A 105 -0.13 11.41 24.18
N HIS A 106 0.52 12.33 24.91
CA HIS A 106 -0.15 13.24 25.83
C HIS A 106 -0.18 14.65 25.24
N VAL A 107 -1.34 15.31 25.35
CA VAL A 107 -1.55 16.72 24.97
C VAL A 107 -1.49 17.58 26.25
N GLN A 108 -0.80 18.72 26.21
CA GLN A 108 -0.62 19.55 27.41
C GLN A 108 -1.83 20.44 27.72
N LYS A 109 -2.43 21.05 26.69
CA LYS A 109 -3.49 22.04 26.90
C LYS A 109 -4.58 21.97 25.84
N HIS A 110 -4.22 22.02 24.56
CA HIS A 110 -5.16 21.93 23.44
C HIS A 110 -4.47 21.24 22.26
N VAL A 111 -5.25 20.53 21.46
CA VAL A 111 -4.78 19.94 20.20
C VAL A 111 -4.42 21.06 19.24
N THR A 112 -3.12 21.31 19.13
CA THR A 112 -2.53 22.39 18.33
C THR A 112 -1.25 21.89 17.70
N THR A 113 -0.85 22.48 16.58
CA THR A 113 0.41 22.15 15.89
C THR A 113 1.66 22.50 16.70
N GLU A 114 1.54 23.39 17.69
CA GLU A 114 2.63 23.78 18.59
C GLU A 114 2.94 22.68 19.64
N ASP A 115 1.98 21.80 19.91
CA ASP A 115 2.16 20.68 20.83
C ASP A 115 3.03 19.57 20.20
N ARG A 116 3.86 18.92 21.02
CA ARG A 116 4.64 17.75 20.62
C ARG A 116 3.79 16.59 20.18
N ALA A 117 2.56 16.51 20.68
CA ALA A 117 1.61 15.51 20.26
C ALA A 117 1.47 15.47 18.73
N PHE A 118 1.44 16.64 18.08
CA PHE A 118 1.42 16.76 16.62
C PHE A 118 2.66 16.11 15.98
N SER A 119 3.84 16.45 16.49
CA SER A 119 5.12 15.89 16.03
C SER A 119 5.22 14.37 16.23
N TYR A 120 4.67 13.83 17.32
CA TYR A 120 4.68 12.39 17.59
C TYR A 120 3.72 11.63 16.67
N VAL A 121 2.50 12.14 16.46
CA VAL A 121 1.56 11.58 15.49
C VAL A 121 2.14 11.62 14.09
N TRP A 122 2.77 12.73 13.70
CA TRP A 122 3.39 12.90 12.38
C TRP A 122 4.45 11.83 12.11
N ILE A 123 5.38 11.62 13.04
CA ILE A 123 6.44 10.61 12.88
C ILE A 123 5.89 9.19 12.96
N LEU A 124 4.90 8.92 13.82
CA LEU A 124 4.20 7.64 13.88
C LEU A 124 3.57 7.30 12.53
N ALA A 125 2.87 8.28 11.93
CA ALA A 125 2.23 8.14 10.63
C ALA A 125 3.24 7.94 9.49
N LEU A 126 4.35 8.69 9.49
CA LEU A 126 5.44 8.50 8.52
C LEU A 126 6.08 7.11 8.65
N GLY A 127 6.19 6.56 9.86
CA GLY A 127 6.65 5.18 10.08
C GLY A 127 5.74 4.14 9.43
N TRP A 128 4.42 4.29 9.60
CA TRP A 128 3.42 3.46 8.92
C TRP A 128 3.52 3.58 7.41
N ALA A 129 3.48 4.81 6.89
CA ALA A 129 3.54 5.10 5.46
C ALA A 129 4.84 4.58 4.80
N ALA A 130 5.97 4.69 5.50
CA ALA A 130 7.25 4.20 5.00
C ALA A 130 7.24 2.67 4.82
N ALA A 131 6.67 1.92 5.77
CA ALA A 131 6.56 0.48 5.66
C ALA A 131 5.61 0.06 4.52
N GLU A 132 4.47 0.75 4.41
CA GLU A 132 3.50 0.56 3.33
C GLU A 132 4.12 0.72 1.95
N VAL A 133 4.83 1.83 1.77
CA VAL A 133 5.43 2.16 0.49
C VAL A 133 6.62 1.25 0.17
N ALA A 134 7.41 0.84 1.17
CA ALA A 134 8.51 -0.10 0.97
C ALA A 134 8.06 -1.45 0.40
N VAL A 135 6.97 -2.01 0.95
CA VAL A 135 6.38 -3.26 0.44
C VAL A 135 5.72 -3.05 -0.92
N SER A 136 5.02 -1.94 -1.09
CA SER A 136 4.45 -1.51 -2.36
C SER A 136 5.47 -1.41 -3.49
N ILE A 137 6.66 -0.85 -3.22
CA ILE A 137 7.75 -0.73 -4.20
C ILE A 137 8.31 -2.11 -4.55
N THR A 138 8.55 -2.96 -3.54
CA THR A 138 9.03 -4.34 -3.78
C THR A 138 8.02 -5.16 -4.59
N GLN A 139 6.72 -5.03 -4.29
CA GLN A 139 5.66 -5.63 -5.12
C GLN A 139 5.69 -5.12 -6.57
N GLY A 140 5.88 -3.82 -6.78
CA GLY A 140 5.98 -3.27 -8.14
C GLY A 140 7.21 -3.77 -8.91
N TYR A 141 8.36 -3.94 -8.24
CA TYR A 141 9.52 -4.60 -8.85
C TYR A 141 9.24 -6.07 -9.19
N ALA A 142 8.55 -6.81 -8.32
CA ALA A 142 8.14 -8.18 -8.59
C ALA A 142 7.19 -8.27 -9.80
N GLN A 143 6.24 -7.35 -9.92
CA GLN A 143 5.35 -7.25 -11.08
C GLN A 143 6.12 -6.98 -12.38
N LEU A 144 7.10 -6.07 -12.36
CA LEU A 144 7.97 -5.81 -13.51
C LEU A 144 8.83 -7.02 -13.86
N ALA A 145 9.32 -7.75 -12.86
CA ALA A 145 10.16 -8.95 -13.07
C ALA A 145 9.44 -10.05 -13.87
N LEU A 146 8.10 -10.10 -13.83
CA LEU A 146 7.31 -11.02 -14.64
C LEU A 146 7.51 -10.81 -16.15
N TYR A 147 7.92 -9.60 -16.58
CA TYR A 147 8.14 -9.24 -17.97
C TYR A 147 9.59 -9.44 -18.42
N ARG A 148 10.50 -9.87 -17.55
CA ARG A 148 11.92 -10.08 -17.87
C ARG A 148 12.11 -10.97 -19.10
N ASP A 149 11.34 -12.05 -19.17
CA ASP A 149 11.49 -13.09 -20.19
C ASP A 149 10.81 -12.70 -21.51
N VAL A 150 9.84 -11.78 -21.49
CA VAL A 150 9.03 -11.37 -22.66
C VAL A 150 9.51 -10.05 -23.25
N ALA A 151 10.36 -9.30 -22.56
CA ALA A 151 10.78 -7.98 -23.02
C ALA A 151 11.81 -7.97 -24.18
N HIS A 152 12.09 -9.15 -24.74
CA HIS A 152 12.70 -9.32 -26.07
C HIS A 152 11.66 -9.29 -27.20
N PHE A 153 10.37 -9.31 -26.87
CA PHE A 153 9.24 -9.30 -27.79
C PHE A 153 8.82 -7.85 -28.06
N ASP A 154 8.97 -7.40 -29.30
CA ASP A 154 8.53 -6.08 -29.74
C ASP A 154 7.02 -6.13 -30.04
N PRO A 155 6.16 -5.41 -29.29
CA PRO A 155 4.70 -5.45 -29.47
C PRO A 155 4.24 -4.92 -30.83
N ASP A 156 5.06 -4.13 -31.54
CA ASP A 156 4.75 -3.65 -32.90
C ASP A 156 5.07 -4.72 -33.97
N SER A 157 5.75 -5.80 -33.58
CA SER A 157 6.07 -6.97 -34.42
C SER A 157 5.19 -8.19 -34.13
N ALA A 158 4.29 -8.10 -33.15
CA ALA A 158 3.42 -9.20 -32.76
C ALA A 158 2.31 -9.42 -33.82
N PRO A 159 2.16 -10.62 -34.40
CA PRO A 159 0.97 -10.95 -35.17
C PRO A 159 -0.26 -10.77 -34.27
N ALA A 160 -1.39 -10.36 -34.85
CA ALA A 160 -2.64 -10.00 -34.17
C ALA A 160 -3.27 -11.10 -33.29
N ASP A 161 -2.64 -12.27 -33.19
CA ASP A 161 -3.07 -13.41 -32.41
C ASP A 161 -2.04 -13.76 -31.32
N TYR A 162 -2.20 -13.14 -30.15
CA TYR A 162 -1.41 -13.44 -28.95
C TYR A 162 -1.55 -14.90 -28.50
N SER A 163 -2.60 -15.62 -28.92
CA SER A 163 -2.81 -17.01 -28.53
C SER A 163 -1.76 -17.93 -29.14
N GLN A 164 -1.27 -17.63 -30.35
CA GLN A 164 -0.36 -18.50 -31.09
C GLN A 164 1.05 -18.55 -30.45
N TYR A 165 1.51 -17.46 -29.81
CA TYR A 165 2.83 -17.43 -29.16
C TYR A 165 2.88 -18.18 -27.82
N VAL A 166 1.77 -18.24 -27.09
CA VAL A 166 1.64 -19.04 -25.86
C VAL A 166 1.74 -20.53 -26.19
N TRP A 167 1.33 -20.94 -27.39
CA TRP A 167 1.47 -22.31 -27.89
C TRP A 167 2.80 -22.59 -28.60
N THR A 168 3.52 -21.61 -29.12
CA THR A 168 4.86 -21.86 -29.72
C THR A 168 5.98 -22.03 -28.68
N MET A 169 5.73 -21.72 -27.40
CA MET A 169 6.59 -22.15 -26.28
C MET A 169 6.48 -23.65 -26.01
N GLU A 170 5.62 -24.38 -26.72
CA GLU A 170 5.67 -25.83 -26.89
C GLU A 170 6.84 -26.21 -27.82
N GLU A 171 8.03 -25.70 -27.52
CA GLU A 171 9.26 -26.16 -28.14
C GLU A 171 9.53 -27.55 -27.55
N GLN A 172 9.35 -28.55 -28.40
CA GLN A 172 9.53 -29.99 -28.21
C GLN A 172 10.20 -30.41 -26.89
N PRO A 173 9.60 -31.34 -26.11
CA PRO A 173 10.34 -31.98 -25.02
C PRO A 173 11.57 -32.63 -25.65
N THR A 174 12.75 -32.05 -25.41
CA THR A 174 14.01 -32.59 -25.91
C THR A 174 14.10 -34.04 -25.45
N LEU A 175 14.13 -34.96 -26.42
CA LEU A 175 14.23 -36.38 -26.18
C LEU A 175 15.39 -36.66 -25.19
N PRO A 176 15.23 -37.65 -24.30
CA PRO A 176 16.23 -37.94 -23.27
C PRO A 176 17.60 -38.17 -23.90
N VAL A 177 18.62 -37.46 -23.40
CA VAL A 177 20.01 -37.60 -23.83
C VAL A 177 20.41 -39.07 -23.65
N PRO A 178 20.73 -39.82 -24.72
CA PRO A 178 21.08 -41.24 -24.59
C PRO A 178 22.38 -41.39 -23.79
N GLY A 179 22.32 -42.06 -22.64
CA GLY A 179 23.51 -42.42 -21.85
C GLY A 179 23.55 -41.89 -20.41
N LEU A 180 22.56 -41.12 -19.96
CA LEU A 180 22.48 -40.69 -18.57
C LEU A 180 21.95 -41.84 -17.68
N PRO A 181 22.55 -42.09 -16.49
CA PRO A 181 21.98 -43.04 -15.53
C PRO A 181 20.58 -42.59 -15.07
N ARG A 182 19.68 -43.55 -14.81
CA ARG A 182 18.24 -43.35 -14.53
C ARG A 182 17.92 -42.23 -13.53
N TYR A 183 18.74 -42.07 -12.48
CA TYR A 183 18.56 -41.02 -11.48
C TYR A 183 18.80 -39.61 -12.02
N GLN A 184 19.67 -39.44 -13.02
CA GLN A 184 19.92 -38.16 -13.67
C GLN A 184 18.80 -37.80 -14.65
N LEU A 185 18.21 -38.80 -15.32
CA LEU A 185 17.03 -38.61 -16.18
C LEU A 185 15.80 -38.16 -15.39
N GLU A 186 15.54 -38.74 -14.22
CA GLU A 186 14.46 -38.31 -13.33
C GLU A 186 14.70 -36.88 -12.83
N THR A 187 15.94 -36.56 -12.44
CA THR A 187 16.31 -35.20 -11.99
C THR A 187 16.20 -34.16 -13.12
N GLU A 188 16.54 -34.52 -14.36
CA GLU A 188 16.46 -33.62 -15.52
C GLU A 188 15.00 -33.43 -15.97
N ALA A 189 14.19 -34.50 -15.97
CA ALA A 189 12.76 -34.41 -16.23
C ALA A 189 12.05 -33.53 -15.19
N ASP A 190 12.38 -33.68 -13.91
CA ASP A 190 11.86 -32.82 -12.84
C ASP A 190 12.25 -31.36 -13.07
N ARG A 191 13.52 -31.07 -13.40
CA ARG A 191 13.99 -29.71 -13.70
C ARG A 191 13.24 -29.10 -14.88
N VAL A 192 13.06 -29.83 -15.98
CA VAL A 192 12.33 -29.37 -17.16
C VAL A 192 10.87 -29.09 -16.79
N PHE A 193 10.24 -30.00 -16.04
CA PHE A 193 8.87 -29.82 -15.56
C PHE A 193 8.73 -28.58 -14.68
N PHE A 194 9.58 -28.40 -13.67
CA PHE A 194 9.52 -27.24 -12.78
C PHE A 194 9.79 -25.93 -13.52
N ASN A 195 10.72 -25.92 -14.47
CA ASN A 195 10.97 -24.74 -15.32
C ASN A 195 9.75 -24.39 -16.19
N ALA A 196 9.13 -25.38 -16.82
CA ALA A 196 7.93 -25.18 -17.63
C ALA A 196 6.75 -24.71 -16.76
N PHE A 197 6.57 -25.31 -15.58
CA PHE A 197 5.56 -24.92 -14.62
C PHE A 197 5.76 -23.47 -14.14
N ASP A 198 6.98 -23.07 -13.81
CA ASP A 198 7.31 -21.69 -13.46
C ASP A 198 7.01 -20.69 -14.59
N GLN A 199 7.28 -21.07 -15.85
CA GLN A 199 6.94 -20.24 -17.00
C GLN A 199 5.42 -20.06 -17.12
N LEU A 200 4.64 -21.12 -16.95
CA LEU A 200 3.19 -21.06 -16.96
C LEU A 200 2.64 -20.21 -15.81
N LEU A 201 3.21 -20.33 -14.61
CA LEU A 201 2.85 -19.49 -13.46
C LEU A 201 3.12 -18.01 -13.72
N ARG A 202 4.28 -17.66 -14.30
CA ARG A 202 4.58 -16.27 -14.69
C ARG A 202 3.66 -15.77 -15.78
N ALA A 203 3.35 -16.60 -16.78
CA ALA A 203 2.43 -16.25 -17.85
C ALA A 203 1.03 -15.96 -17.30
N ARG A 204 0.53 -16.83 -16.43
CA ARG A 204 -0.75 -16.63 -15.74
C ARG A 204 -0.75 -15.35 -14.90
N ALA A 205 0.30 -15.12 -14.10
CA ALA A 205 0.40 -13.93 -13.27
C ALA A 205 0.41 -12.63 -14.09
N ARG A 206 1.05 -12.62 -15.28
CA ARG A 206 0.98 -11.48 -16.21
C ARG A 206 -0.43 -11.23 -16.71
N VAL A 207 -1.12 -12.28 -17.17
CA VAL A 207 -2.50 -12.17 -17.69
C VAL A 207 -3.45 -11.65 -16.60
N GLU A 208 -3.30 -12.14 -15.37
CA GLU A 208 -4.10 -11.67 -14.23
C GLU A 208 -3.82 -10.18 -13.90
N LEU A 209 -2.56 -9.74 -13.96
CA LEU A 209 -2.20 -8.33 -13.76
C LEU A 209 -2.70 -7.43 -14.90
N GLU A 210 -2.62 -7.88 -16.14
CA GLU A 210 -3.12 -7.16 -17.30
C GLU A 210 -4.64 -7.04 -17.29
N ALA A 211 -5.34 -8.08 -16.84
CA ALA A 211 -6.77 -8.02 -16.60
C ALA A 211 -7.14 -7.02 -15.50
N LEU A 212 -6.31 -6.91 -14.45
CA LEU A 212 -6.53 -5.97 -13.34
C LEU A 212 -6.33 -4.51 -13.74
N TYR A 213 -5.20 -4.21 -14.41
CA TYR A 213 -4.86 -2.82 -14.80
C TYR A 213 -5.47 -2.40 -16.14
N GLY A 214 -5.99 -3.34 -16.92
CA GLY A 214 -6.44 -3.15 -18.30
C GLY A 214 -5.31 -2.91 -19.31
N THR A 215 -4.06 -2.84 -18.86
CA THR A 215 -2.87 -2.61 -19.69
C THR A 215 -1.64 -3.33 -19.12
N PRO A 216 -0.65 -3.71 -19.95
CA PRO A 216 0.62 -4.25 -19.48
C PRO A 216 1.36 -3.29 -18.55
N VAL A 217 1.95 -3.83 -17.48
CA VAL A 217 2.66 -3.04 -16.46
C VAL A 217 3.81 -2.22 -17.07
N THR A 218 4.43 -2.73 -18.13
CA THR A 218 5.51 -2.05 -18.87
C THR A 218 5.07 -0.78 -19.61
N LYS A 219 3.77 -0.64 -19.91
CA LYS A 219 3.19 0.53 -20.56
C LYS A 219 2.71 1.59 -19.57
N ILE A 220 2.59 1.25 -18.28
CA ILE A 220 2.17 2.21 -17.25
C ILE A 220 3.29 3.25 -17.07
N PRO A 221 3.00 4.55 -17.26
CA PRO A 221 4.00 5.58 -17.04
C PRO A 221 4.49 5.58 -15.59
N VAL A 222 5.82 5.60 -15.41
CA VAL A 222 6.45 5.58 -14.08
C VAL A 222 5.99 6.73 -13.19
N PHE A 223 5.60 7.86 -13.78
CA PHE A 223 4.99 8.98 -13.06
C PHE A 223 3.74 8.55 -12.26
N VAL A 224 2.89 7.66 -12.80
CA VAL A 224 1.71 7.15 -12.08
C VAL A 224 2.14 6.35 -10.87
N SER A 225 3.16 5.50 -11.01
CA SER A 225 3.71 4.76 -9.87
C SER A 225 4.28 5.70 -8.80
N CYS A 226 4.95 6.78 -9.19
CA CYS A 226 5.44 7.79 -8.26
C CYS A 226 4.28 8.51 -7.55
N LEU A 227 3.25 8.90 -8.30
CA LEU A 227 2.06 9.56 -7.77
C LEU A 227 1.34 8.69 -6.74
N LEU A 228 1.19 7.39 -7.02
CA LEU A 228 0.59 6.43 -6.07
C LEU A 228 1.38 6.28 -4.78
N ARG A 229 2.71 6.47 -4.81
CA ARG A 229 3.52 6.42 -3.58
C ARG A 229 3.36 7.69 -2.76
N ILE A 230 3.31 8.84 -3.43
CA ILE A 230 3.03 10.12 -2.78
C ILE A 230 1.62 10.11 -2.17
N ASP A 231 0.63 9.61 -2.92
CA ASP A 231 -0.76 9.45 -2.50
C ASP A 231 -0.88 8.59 -1.23
N SER A 232 -0.27 7.39 -1.22
CA SER A 232 -0.25 6.51 -0.05
C SER A 232 0.37 7.18 1.19
N ILE A 233 1.49 7.91 1.04
CA ILE A 233 2.11 8.66 2.15
C ILE A 233 1.19 9.75 2.66
N LEU A 234 0.67 10.57 1.74
CA LEU A 234 -0.18 11.72 2.05
C LEU A 234 -1.48 11.28 2.72
N PHE A 235 -2.13 10.26 2.17
CA PHE A 235 -3.39 9.73 2.67
C PHE A 235 -3.21 9.09 4.05
N SER A 236 -2.19 8.26 4.24
CA SER A 236 -1.93 7.66 5.55
C SER A 236 -1.66 8.74 6.61
N LEU A 237 -0.83 9.74 6.29
CA LEU A 237 -0.57 10.87 7.17
C LEU A 237 -1.86 11.64 7.52
N ALA A 238 -2.70 11.91 6.52
CA ALA A 238 -3.99 12.57 6.72
C ALA A 238 -4.89 11.81 7.70
N LEU A 239 -5.07 10.49 7.51
CA LEU A 239 -5.94 9.68 8.36
C LEU A 239 -5.42 9.62 9.80
N PHE A 240 -4.09 9.53 10.00
CA PHE A 240 -3.50 9.62 11.33
C PHE A 240 -3.80 10.95 11.99
N LEU A 241 -3.66 12.07 11.28
CA LEU A 241 -3.95 13.41 11.82
C LEU A 241 -5.42 13.56 12.21
N ILE A 242 -6.34 13.13 11.35
CA ILE A 242 -7.79 13.23 11.60
C ILE A 242 -8.21 12.39 12.81
N ILE A 243 -7.83 11.11 12.86
CA ILE A 243 -8.22 10.20 13.95
C ILE A 243 -7.57 10.64 15.27
N SER A 244 -6.27 10.96 15.24
CA SER A 244 -5.55 11.38 16.45
C SER A 244 -6.08 12.70 17.00
N SER A 245 -6.44 13.67 16.16
CA SER A 245 -7.04 14.92 16.62
C SER A 245 -8.33 14.65 17.37
N SER A 246 -9.21 13.80 16.84
CA SER A 246 -10.48 13.47 17.50
C SER A 246 -10.26 12.78 18.85
N TYR A 247 -9.35 11.82 18.90
CA TYR A 247 -9.03 11.06 20.11
C TYR A 247 -8.37 11.93 21.19
N LEU A 248 -7.35 12.70 20.81
CA LEU A 248 -6.59 13.55 21.72
C LEU A 248 -7.38 14.78 22.17
N THR A 249 -8.32 15.29 21.37
CA THR A 249 -9.21 16.38 21.79
C THR A 249 -10.05 15.96 22.99
N TYR A 250 -10.57 14.72 22.99
CA TYR A 250 -11.29 14.21 24.15
C TYR A 250 -10.37 14.10 25.37
N LEU A 251 -9.18 13.50 25.20
CA LEU A 251 -8.21 13.34 26.29
C LEU A 251 -7.64 14.66 26.84
N SER A 252 -7.69 15.75 26.07
CA SER A 252 -7.26 17.07 26.53
C SER A 252 -8.20 17.67 27.59
N ARG A 253 -9.40 17.10 27.79
CA ARG A 253 -10.36 17.57 28.78
C ARG A 253 -9.95 17.17 30.20
N PRO A 254 -10.23 18.00 31.22
CA PRO A 254 -10.01 17.63 32.62
C PRO A 254 -10.72 16.32 32.97
N PHE A 255 -10.04 15.43 33.71
CA PHE A 255 -10.53 14.10 34.15
C PHE A 255 -10.77 13.05 33.03
N ALA A 256 -10.52 13.38 31.76
CA ALA A 256 -10.71 12.43 30.66
C ALA A 256 -9.78 11.20 30.72
N ASN A 257 -8.61 11.34 31.36
CA ASN A 257 -7.64 10.24 31.52
C ASN A 257 -8.16 9.09 32.40
N GLU A 258 -9.22 9.30 33.17
CA GLU A 258 -9.84 8.27 34.02
C GLU A 258 -10.80 7.37 33.22
N HIS A 259 -11.21 7.77 32.01
CA HIS A 259 -12.21 7.10 31.20
C HIS A 259 -11.73 6.86 29.74
N PRO A 260 -10.74 5.98 29.51
CA PRO A 260 -10.17 5.75 28.18
C PRO A 260 -11.17 5.17 27.17
N ILE A 261 -12.20 4.46 27.64
CA ILE A 261 -13.26 3.91 26.79
C ILE A 261 -14.12 5.03 26.20
N GLU A 262 -14.40 6.08 26.98
CA GLU A 262 -15.19 7.22 26.51
C GLU A 262 -14.45 8.04 25.45
N ALA A 263 -13.11 8.11 25.54
CA ALA A 263 -12.28 8.71 24.49
C ALA A 263 -12.39 7.98 23.15
N VAL A 264 -12.43 6.64 23.18
CA VAL A 264 -12.67 5.82 21.99
C VAL A 264 -14.08 6.05 21.47
N GLN A 265 -15.09 6.08 22.34
CA GLN A 265 -16.48 6.33 21.95
C GLN A 265 -16.66 7.69 21.28
N SER A 266 -16.00 8.74 21.80
CA SER A 266 -16.01 10.07 21.19
C SER A 266 -15.34 10.11 19.81
N THR A 267 -14.48 9.14 19.49
CA THR A 267 -13.79 9.06 18.20
C THR A 267 -14.61 8.30 17.13
N ILE A 268 -15.67 7.59 17.53
CA ILE A 268 -16.51 6.79 16.63
C ILE A 268 -17.05 7.60 15.43
N PRO A 269 -17.59 8.83 15.57
CA PRO A 269 -18.11 9.58 14.42
C PRO A 269 -17.03 9.85 13.37
N THR A 270 -15.85 10.31 13.82
CA THR A 270 -14.68 10.55 12.97
C THR A 270 -14.21 9.26 12.31
N PHE A 271 -14.13 8.17 13.08
CA PHE A 271 -13.75 6.85 12.59
C PHE A 271 -14.70 6.37 11.49
N VAL A 272 -16.02 6.50 11.67
CA VAL A 272 -17.01 6.09 10.67
C VAL A 272 -16.83 6.87 9.37
N VAL A 273 -16.60 8.19 9.44
CA VAL A 273 -16.36 9.02 8.25
C VAL A 273 -15.09 8.57 7.53
N VAL A 274 -13.99 8.40 8.26
CA VAL A 274 -12.71 7.95 7.69
C VAL A 274 -12.86 6.57 7.06
N PHE A 275 -13.49 5.64 7.77
CA PHE A 275 -13.76 4.28 7.28
C PHE A 275 -14.57 4.30 5.98
N LEU A 276 -15.64 5.10 5.90
CA LEU A 276 -16.47 5.21 4.70
C LEU A 276 -15.68 5.79 3.52
N VAL A 277 -14.94 6.89 3.74
CA VAL A 277 -14.13 7.51 2.69
C VAL A 277 -13.06 6.55 2.18
N HIS A 278 -12.31 5.91 3.08
CA HIS A 278 -11.28 4.95 2.71
C HIS A 278 -11.88 3.72 2.01
N THR A 279 -13.04 3.23 2.44
CA THR A 279 -13.73 2.11 1.79
C THR A 279 -14.17 2.46 0.38
N ILE A 280 -14.75 3.65 0.16
CA ILE A 280 -15.16 4.13 -1.16
C ILE A 280 -13.96 4.23 -2.11
N LEU A 281 -12.84 4.78 -1.63
CA LEU A 281 -11.60 4.82 -2.41
C LEU A 281 -11.08 3.41 -2.71
N GLY A 282 -11.06 2.53 -1.71
CA GLY A 282 -10.63 1.14 -1.83
C GLY A 282 -11.44 0.37 -2.87
N PHE A 283 -12.74 0.61 -2.96
CA PHE A 283 -13.59 0.03 -4.00
C PHE A 283 -13.14 0.40 -5.41
N GLY A 284 -12.65 1.62 -5.62
CA GLY A 284 -12.07 2.06 -6.89
C GLY A 284 -10.89 1.21 -7.37
N TRP A 285 -10.19 0.55 -6.43
CA TRP A 285 -9.04 -0.32 -6.70
C TRP A 285 -9.39 -1.81 -6.82
N THR A 286 -10.67 -2.17 -6.70
CA THR A 286 -11.11 -3.56 -6.87
C THR A 286 -11.04 -4.01 -8.32
N PRO A 287 -10.83 -5.32 -8.60
CA PRO A 287 -10.78 -5.85 -9.97
C PRO A 287 -12.04 -5.61 -10.79
N ASP A 288 -13.19 -5.42 -10.12
CA ASP A 288 -14.48 -5.17 -10.78
C ASP A 288 -14.61 -3.74 -11.32
N ILE A 289 -13.93 -2.77 -10.69
CA ILE A 289 -14.07 -1.33 -10.97
C ILE A 289 -12.85 -0.75 -11.69
N LEU A 290 -11.64 -1.13 -11.27
CA LEU A 290 -10.39 -0.53 -11.76
C LEU A 290 -10.25 -0.59 -13.29
N PRO A 291 -10.57 -1.71 -13.99
CA PRO A 291 -10.48 -1.78 -15.44
C PRO A 291 -11.47 -0.84 -16.16
N ARG A 292 -12.59 -0.48 -15.51
CA ARG A 292 -13.64 0.38 -16.08
C ARG A 292 -13.33 1.86 -15.93
N VAL A 293 -12.78 2.24 -14.78
CA VAL A 293 -12.41 3.64 -14.47
C VAL A 293 -11.06 3.98 -15.12
N GLY A 294 -10.17 3.00 -15.20
CA GLY A 294 -8.81 3.18 -15.68
C GLY A 294 -7.86 3.62 -14.56
N LEU A 295 -6.63 3.10 -14.62
CA LEU A 295 -5.60 3.32 -13.61
C LEU A 295 -5.28 4.81 -13.37
N HIS A 296 -5.20 5.60 -14.45
CA HIS A 296 -4.89 7.02 -14.37
C HIS A 296 -5.95 7.80 -13.59
N ALA A 297 -7.22 7.65 -13.97
CA ALA A 297 -8.32 8.34 -13.31
C ALA A 297 -8.41 7.95 -11.83
N ALA A 298 -8.29 6.65 -11.51
CA ALA A 298 -8.27 6.18 -10.13
C ALA A 298 -7.14 6.84 -9.32
N SER A 299 -5.92 6.93 -9.88
CA SER A 299 -4.77 7.54 -9.21
C SER A 299 -4.89 9.06 -8.98
N TYR A 300 -5.50 9.80 -9.91
CA TYR A 300 -5.70 11.24 -9.73
C TYR A 300 -6.80 11.54 -8.74
N VAL A 301 -7.90 10.79 -8.79
CA VAL A 301 -9.02 10.96 -7.85
C VAL A 301 -8.58 10.63 -6.42
N SER A 302 -7.84 9.52 -6.22
CA SER A 302 -7.32 9.19 -4.88
C SER A 302 -6.39 10.29 -4.37
N CYS A 303 -5.49 10.79 -5.20
CA CYS A 303 -4.57 11.87 -4.84
C CYS A 303 -5.28 13.16 -4.44
N ILE A 304 -6.36 13.55 -5.13
CA ILE A 304 -7.13 14.74 -4.78
C ILE A 304 -7.82 14.54 -3.42
N VAL A 305 -8.42 13.37 -3.20
CA VAL A 305 -9.07 13.06 -1.92
C VAL A 305 -8.04 13.01 -0.78
N ALA A 306 -6.84 12.46 -1.03
CA ALA A 306 -5.76 12.43 -0.06
C ALA A 306 -5.25 13.83 0.30
N LEU A 307 -5.12 14.71 -0.68
CA LEU A 307 -4.76 16.11 -0.44
C LEU A 307 -5.83 16.84 0.37
N GLY A 308 -7.10 16.65 0.03
CA GLY A 308 -8.22 17.21 0.80
C GLY A 308 -8.23 16.70 2.25
N ALA A 309 -8.08 15.39 2.45
CA ALA A 309 -8.00 14.78 3.77
C ALA A 309 -6.79 15.31 4.56
N PHE A 310 -5.65 15.51 3.91
CA PHE A 310 -4.46 16.06 4.55
C PHE A 310 -4.70 17.48 5.08
N PHE A 311 -5.33 18.34 4.28
CA PHE A 311 -5.70 19.69 4.72
C PHE A 311 -6.75 19.68 5.83
N VAL A 312 -7.73 18.77 5.77
CA VAL A 312 -8.69 18.57 6.87
C VAL A 312 -7.97 18.17 8.15
N GLY A 313 -7.04 17.21 8.07
CA GLY A 313 -6.20 16.81 9.20
C GLY A 313 -5.42 17.99 9.76
N LEU A 314 -4.75 18.77 8.93
CA LEU A 314 -4.03 19.98 9.34
C LEU A 314 -4.95 21.01 10.01
N ALA A 315 -6.14 21.26 9.46
CA ALA A 315 -7.12 22.18 10.04
C ALA A 315 -7.63 21.72 11.40
N MET A 316 -7.85 20.41 11.58
CA MET A 316 -8.24 19.84 12.89
C MET A 316 -7.17 20.03 13.97
N TRP A 317 -5.90 20.15 13.57
CA TRP A 317 -4.77 20.49 14.45
C TRP A 317 -4.50 22.00 14.55
N GLY A 318 -5.34 22.86 13.95
CA GLY A 318 -5.19 24.31 13.97
C GLY A 318 -4.00 24.83 13.18
N ALA A 319 -3.55 24.11 12.14
CA ALA A 319 -2.41 24.51 11.31
C ALA A 319 -2.77 25.57 10.25
N ILE A 320 -4.06 25.66 9.90
CA ILE A 320 -4.64 26.47 8.82
C ILE A 320 -5.93 27.10 9.34
#